data_AF-A0A7S0QDY4-F1
#
_entry.id   AF-A0A7S0QDY4-F1
#
_cell.length_a   1.000
_cell.length_b   1.000
_cell.length_c   1.000
_cell.angle_alpha   90.00
_cell.angle_beta   90.00
_cell.angle_gamma   90.00
#
_symmetry.space_group_name_H-M   'P 1'
#
loop_
_entity.id
_entity.type
_entity.pdbx_description
1 polymer ?
#
loop_
_entity_poly.entity_id
_entity_poly.type
_entity_poly.pdbx_seq_one_letter_code
_entity_poly.pdbx_strand_id
1 'polypeptide(L)'
;VLIRKGGAEETKVLEYGPGGAFGELALLHGEPRLATVRAVGQCECWALDRDTFRKVMMSSGRQSMQERTTFLSQVEILKDLSPFDRFKMAEAMESREIAPGTIVVREGDLGDDF
;
A
#
# COMPACT_ATOMS: atom_id res chain seq x y z
N VAL A 1 24.75 6.60 6.58
CA VAL A 1 25.36 5.24 6.55
C VAL A 1 24.62 4.33 7.53
N LEU A 2 24.22 3.14 7.07
CA LEU A 2 23.65 2.08 7.89
C LEU A 2 24.77 1.17 8.41
N ILE A 3 24.73 0.91 9.70
CA ILE A 3 25.73 0.18 10.47
C ILE A 3 25.01 -0.95 11.20
N ARG A 4 25.44 -2.19 10.96
CA ARG A 4 24.94 -3.36 11.70
C ARG A 4 25.93 -3.71 12.80
N LYS A 5 25.43 -3.99 14.01
CA LYS A 5 26.25 -4.61 15.06
C LYS A 5 26.26 -6.12 14.85
N GLY A 6 27.37 -6.65 14.37
CA GLY A 6 27.67 -8.08 14.37
C GLY A 6 28.77 -8.35 15.40
N GLY A 7 28.40 -8.71 16.62
CA GLY A 7 29.39 -8.89 17.70
C GLY A 7 29.98 -7.55 18.20
N ALA A 8 31.31 -7.49 18.35
CA ALA A 8 32.02 -6.34 18.94
C ALA A 8 32.33 -5.20 17.94
N GLU A 9 32.26 -5.44 16.64
CA GLU A 9 32.62 -4.44 15.62
C GLU A 9 31.40 -3.88 14.88
N GLU A 10 31.47 -2.57 14.60
CA GLU A 10 30.50 -1.86 13.77
C GLU A 10 30.89 -2.00 12.29
N THR A 11 30.08 -2.70 11.49
CA THR A 11 30.31 -2.82 10.05
C THR A 11 29.40 -1.88 9.27
N LYS A 12 29.98 -1.03 8.42
CA LYS A 12 29.25 -0.27 7.40
C LYS A 12 28.64 -1.24 6.40
N VAL A 13 27.32 -1.27 6.29
CA VAL A 13 26.60 -2.18 5.39
C VAL A 13 25.92 -1.46 4.23
N LEU A 14 25.55 -0.19 4.39
CA LEU A 14 24.93 0.60 3.33
C LEU A 14 25.21 2.09 3.49
N GLU A 15 25.26 2.80 2.38
CA GLU A 15 25.31 4.27 2.35
C GLU A 15 24.13 4.80 1.54
N TYR A 16 23.51 5.88 2.03
CA TYR A 16 22.34 6.50 1.41
C TYR A 16 22.76 7.82 0.79
N GLY A 17 22.24 8.11 -0.41
CA GLY A 17 22.25 9.43 -1.02
C GLY A 17 20.87 10.10 -0.95
N PRO A 18 20.70 11.27 -1.61
CA PRO A 18 19.41 11.92 -1.75
C PRO A 18 18.34 10.97 -2.30
N GLY A 19 17.14 11.00 -1.70
CA GLY A 19 16.05 10.08 -2.02
C GLY A 19 16.12 8.71 -1.34
N GLY A 20 17.19 8.40 -0.60
CA GLY A 20 17.28 7.19 0.20
C GLY A 20 16.31 7.17 1.38
N ALA A 21 15.80 5.98 1.72
CA ALA A 21 14.89 5.76 2.85
C ALA A 21 15.38 4.60 3.73
N PHE A 22 15.01 4.61 5.01
CA PHE A 22 15.32 3.57 5.98
C PHE A 22 14.27 3.51 7.10
N GLY A 23 14.08 2.34 7.70
CA GLY A 23 13.15 2.14 8.82
C GLY A 23 11.78 1.60 8.42
N GLU A 24 11.64 1.13 7.19
CA GLU A 24 10.45 0.50 6.61
C GLU A 24 9.94 -0.69 7.43
N LEU A 25 10.85 -1.51 7.98
CA LEU A 25 10.47 -2.64 8.83
C LEU A 25 9.80 -2.20 10.14
N ALA A 26 10.21 -1.06 10.70
CA ALA A 26 9.57 -0.50 11.89
C ALA A 26 8.16 0.02 11.59
N LEU A 27 7.93 0.52 10.37
CA LEU A 27 6.59 0.93 9.91
C LEU A 27 5.67 -0.28 9.70
N LEU A 28 6.16 -1.32 9.02
CA LEU A 28 5.37 -2.50 8.65
C LEU A 28 5.14 -3.43 9.85
N HIS A 29 6.21 -3.91 10.48
CA HIS A 29 6.15 -4.99 11.46
C HIS A 29 6.23 -4.48 12.91
N GLY A 30 6.72 -3.26 13.12
CA GLY A 30 6.93 -2.73 14.48
C GLY A 30 8.09 -3.38 15.21
N GLU A 31 9.00 -3.97 14.45
CA GLU A 31 10.16 -4.64 14.99
C GLU A 31 11.17 -3.63 15.54
N PRO A 32 11.95 -4.01 16.57
CA PRO A 32 13.06 -3.21 17.05
C PRO A 32 14.05 -2.88 15.93
N ARG A 33 14.66 -1.70 16.03
CA ARG A 33 15.67 -1.21 15.07
C ARG A 33 16.82 -2.22 14.92
N LEU A 34 16.95 -2.82 13.74
CA LEU A 34 17.97 -3.84 13.44
C LEU A 34 19.37 -3.29 13.12
N ALA A 35 19.48 -1.99 12.84
CA ALA A 35 20.74 -1.35 12.46
C ALA A 35 20.76 0.14 12.81
N THR A 36 21.92 0.69 13.15
CA THR A 36 22.13 2.12 13.43
C THR A 36 22.36 2.90 12.14
N VAL A 37 21.87 4.12 12.05
CA VAL A 37 22.06 5.01 10.91
C VAL A 37 22.74 6.25 11.45
N ARG A 38 23.89 6.59 10.87
CA ARG A 38 24.66 7.78 11.20
C ARG A 38 24.74 8.70 9.99
N ALA A 39 24.53 10.00 10.21
CA ALA A 39 24.79 11.03 9.22
C ALA A 39 26.32 11.13 9.00
N VAL A 40 26.74 11.21 7.74
CA VAL A 40 28.18 11.41 7.39
C VAL A 40 28.51 12.89 7.28
N GLY A 41 27.52 13.70 6.91
CA GLY A 41 27.62 15.17 6.85
C GLY A 41 26.26 15.80 7.16
N GLN A 42 26.11 17.08 6.84
CA GLN A 42 24.81 17.77 6.98
C GLN A 42 23.77 17.13 6.06
N CYS A 43 22.61 16.83 6.62
CA CYS A 43 21.47 16.28 5.90
C CYS A 43 20.17 16.64 6.60
N GLU A 44 19.10 16.71 5.82
CA GLU A 44 17.73 16.79 6.33
C GLU A 44 16.99 15.52 5.93
N CYS A 45 16.14 15.03 6.84
CA CYS A 45 15.34 13.84 6.62
C CYS A 45 13.87 14.15 6.90
N TRP A 46 12.98 13.66 6.05
CA TRP A 46 11.57 13.55 6.38
C TRP A 46 11.34 12.35 7.28
N ALA A 47 10.49 12.50 8.28
CA ALA A 47 10.12 11.45 9.21
C ALA A 47 8.61 11.23 9.17
N LEU A 48 8.21 9.96 9.24
CA LEU A 48 6.83 9.54 9.39
C LEU A 48 6.76 8.51 10.52
N ASP A 49 5.92 8.75 11.51
CA ASP A 49 5.72 7.80 12.59
C ASP A 49 4.76 6.66 12.18
N ARG A 50 4.84 5.56 12.92
CA ARG A 50 4.09 4.34 12.62
C ARG A 50 2.59 4.55 12.74
N ASP A 51 2.12 5.29 13.74
CA ASP A 51 0.69 5.45 13.99
C ASP A 51 0.06 6.29 12.88
N THR A 52 0.75 7.35 12.45
CA THR A 52 0.33 8.15 11.29
C THR A 52 0.33 7.31 10.02
N PHE A 53 1.38 6.55 9.75
CA PHE A 53 1.42 5.65 8.58
C PHE A 53 0.25 4.66 8.57
N ARG A 54 0.00 3.98 9.70
CA ARG A 54 -1.10 3.00 9.84
C ARG A 54 -2.45 3.66 9.67
N LYS A 55 -2.68 4.84 10.25
CA LYS A 55 -3.94 5.59 10.10
C LYS A 55 -4.22 5.91 8.63
N VAL A 56 -3.23 6.43 7.91
CA VAL A 56 -3.36 6.78 6.48
C VAL A 56 -3.63 5.55 5.61
N MET A 57 -2.92 4.45 5.86
CA MET A 57 -3.12 3.18 5.15
C MET A 57 -4.52 2.59 5.43
N MET A 58 -4.98 2.61 6.68
CA MET A 58 -6.29 2.07 7.03
C MET A 58 -7.44 2.96 6.55
N SER A 59 -7.29 4.28 6.58
CA SER A 59 -8.32 5.21 6.10
C SER A 59 -8.52 5.11 4.60
N SER A 60 -7.43 5.03 3.82
CA SER A 60 -7.49 4.90 2.36
C SER A 60 -8.10 3.56 1.93
N GLY A 61 -7.72 2.45 2.58
CA GLY A 61 -8.33 1.14 2.33
C GLY A 61 -9.82 1.11 2.66
N ARG A 62 -10.21 1.69 3.81
CA ARG A 62 -11.63 1.77 4.23
C ARG A 62 -12.45 2.64 3.28
N GLN A 63 -11.90 3.77 2.84
CA GLN A 63 -12.55 4.66 1.88
C GLN A 63 -12.76 3.95 0.54
N SER A 64 -11.73 3.30 0.00
CA SER A 64 -11.82 2.56 -1.28
C SER A 64 -12.86 1.44 -1.20
N MET A 65 -12.91 0.70 -0.09
CA MET A 65 -13.92 -0.34 0.15
C MET A 65 -15.34 0.24 0.23
N GLN A 66 -15.50 1.39 0.90
CA GLN A 66 -16.78 2.08 1.01
C GLN A 66 -17.26 2.55 -0.36
N GLU A 67 -16.39 3.14 -1.17
CA GLU A 67 -16.71 3.60 -2.54
C GLU A 67 -17.18 2.43 -3.41
N ARG A 68 -16.47 1.29 -3.37
CA ARG A 68 -16.86 0.08 -4.10
C ARG A 68 -18.22 -0.48 -3.64
N THR A 69 -18.43 -0.59 -2.34
CA THR A 69 -19.69 -1.11 -1.79
C THR A 69 -20.86 -0.19 -2.10
N THR A 70 -20.65 1.13 -2.03
CA THR A 70 -21.64 2.13 -2.42
C THR A 70 -21.96 2.05 -3.91
N PHE A 71 -20.95 1.92 -4.77
CA PHE A 71 -21.16 1.73 -6.21
C PHE A 71 -22.02 0.49 -6.50
N LEU A 72 -21.66 -0.67 -5.94
CA LEU A 72 -22.43 -1.91 -6.15
C LEU A 72 -23.88 -1.79 -5.66
N SER A 73 -24.14 -0.96 -4.64
CA SER A 73 -25.49 -0.73 -4.13
C SER A 73 -26.41 0.03 -5.09
N GLN A 74 -25.84 0.75 -6.06
CA GLN A 74 -26.55 1.53 -7.06
C GLN A 74 -26.83 0.72 -8.34
N VAL A 75 -26.21 -0.45 -8.49
CA VAL A 75 -26.40 -1.30 -9.68
C VAL A 75 -27.68 -2.11 -9.52
N GLU A 76 -28.65 -1.87 -10.40
CA GLU A 76 -29.99 -2.47 -10.34
C GLU A 76 -29.96 -4.01 -10.31
N ILE A 77 -29.07 -4.64 -11.08
CA ILE A 77 -28.94 -6.11 -11.11
C ILE A 77 -28.46 -6.71 -9.77
N LEU A 78 -27.85 -5.89 -8.91
CA LEU A 78 -27.29 -6.30 -7.61
C LEU A 78 -28.17 -5.86 -6.42
N LYS A 79 -29.34 -5.26 -6.67
CA LYS A 79 -30.19 -4.68 -5.62
C LYS A 79 -30.71 -5.69 -4.60
N ASP A 80 -30.84 -6.96 -4.99
CA ASP A 80 -31.37 -8.02 -4.13
C ASP A 80 -30.28 -8.70 -3.29
N LEU A 81 -29.00 -8.37 -3.54
CA LEU A 81 -27.89 -8.86 -2.72
C LEU A 81 -27.90 -8.20 -1.35
N SER A 82 -27.60 -8.99 -0.31
CA SER A 82 -27.45 -8.47 1.04
C SER A 82 -26.23 -7.53 1.13
N PRO A 83 -26.15 -6.65 2.15
CA PRO A 83 -24.96 -5.84 2.38
C PRO A 83 -23.68 -6.68 2.53
N PHE A 84 -23.78 -7.89 3.08
CA PHE A 84 -22.64 -8.79 3.24
C PHE A 84 -22.17 -9.37 1.90
N ASP A 85 -23.09 -9.77 1.02
CA ASP A 85 -22.74 -10.28 -0.30
C ASP A 85 -22.12 -9.19 -1.18
N ARG A 86 -22.66 -7.97 -1.11
CA ARG A 86 -22.06 -6.80 -1.78
C ARG A 86 -20.68 -6.48 -1.23
N PHE A 87 -20.48 -6.58 0.09
CA PHE A 87 -19.16 -6.42 0.68
C PHE A 87 -18.19 -7.48 0.15
N LYS A 88 -18.62 -8.74 0.02
CA LYS A 88 -17.79 -9.81 -0.55
C LYS A 88 -17.43 -9.57 -2.01
N MET A 89 -18.36 -9.08 -2.82
CA MET A 89 -18.05 -8.66 -4.19
C MET A 89 -17.09 -7.47 -4.20
N ALA A 90 -17.34 -6.46 -3.36
CA ALA A 90 -16.45 -5.31 -3.16
C ALA A 90 -15.12 -5.66 -2.48
N GLU A 91 -14.90 -6.90 -2.04
CA GLU A 91 -13.59 -7.39 -1.63
C GLU A 91 -12.85 -7.99 -2.83
N ALA A 92 -13.57 -8.68 -3.72
CA ALA A 92 -13.02 -9.44 -4.85
C ALA A 92 -12.73 -8.64 -6.13
N MET A 93 -13.44 -7.53 -6.41
CA MET A 93 -13.09 -6.69 -7.59
C MET A 93 -11.67 -6.13 -7.52
N GLU A 94 -11.11 -5.88 -8.70
CA GLU A 94 -9.80 -5.29 -8.89
C GLU A 94 -9.93 -4.00 -9.70
N SER A 95 -9.20 -2.95 -9.31
CA SER A 95 -9.13 -1.73 -10.10
C SER A 95 -8.10 -1.92 -11.21
N ARG A 96 -8.47 -1.59 -12.46
CA ARG A 96 -7.56 -1.61 -13.61
C ARG A 96 -7.49 -0.22 -14.22
N GLU A 97 -6.28 0.31 -14.34
CA GLU A 97 -6.03 1.56 -15.07
C GLU A 97 -5.78 1.25 -16.54
N ILE A 98 -6.53 1.92 -17.42
CA ILE A 98 -6.50 1.67 -18.86
C ILE A 98 -6.15 2.96 -19.59
N ALA A 99 -5.16 2.91 -20.46
CA ALA A 99 -4.75 4.06 -21.26
C ALA A 99 -5.82 4.46 -22.29
N PRO A 100 -5.96 5.75 -22.62
CA PRO A 100 -6.89 6.21 -23.65
C PRO A 100 -6.70 5.47 -24.99
N GLY A 101 -7.80 5.05 -25.61
CA GLY A 101 -7.79 4.31 -26.88
C GLY A 101 -7.54 2.80 -26.76
N THR A 102 -7.31 2.28 -25.56
CA THR A 102 -7.21 0.83 -25.33
C THR A 102 -8.60 0.21 -25.38
N ILE A 103 -8.74 -0.88 -26.13
CA ILE A 103 -9.98 -1.66 -26.18
C ILE A 103 -10.05 -2.51 -24.90
N VAL A 104 -11.10 -2.31 -24.08
CA VAL A 104 -11.29 -3.02 -22.80
C VAL A 104 -11.89 -4.41 -22.99
N VAL A 105 -12.91 -4.52 -23.86
CA VAL A 105 -13.56 -5.78 -24.25
C VAL A 105 -13.90 -5.70 -25.74
N ARG A 106 -13.82 -6.84 -26.45
CA ARG A 106 -14.29 -6.98 -27.84
C ARG A 106 -15.54 -7.84 -27.89
N GLU A 107 -16.41 -7.53 -28.84
CA GLU A 107 -17.53 -8.41 -29.15
C GLU A 107 -17.01 -9.80 -29.56
N GLY A 108 -17.56 -10.83 -28.94
CA GLY A 108 -17.13 -12.22 -29.12
C GLY A 108 -16.10 -12.70 -28.10
N ASP A 109 -15.58 -11.83 -27.23
CA ASP A 109 -14.76 -12.24 -26.09
C ASP A 109 -15.60 -13.05 -25.09
N LEU A 110 -14.94 -13.96 -24.36
CA LEU A 110 -15.55 -14.66 -23.23
C LEU A 110 -15.92 -13.66 -22.14
N GLY A 111 -17.14 -13.73 -21.63
CA GLY A 111 -17.60 -12.88 -20.51
C GLY A 111 -17.10 -13.42 -19.17
N ASP A 112 -15.82 -13.24 -18.87
CA ASP A 112 -15.15 -13.68 -17.64
C ASP A 112 -14.99 -12.56 -16.59
N ASP A 113 -15.14 -11.29 -16.98
CA ASP A 113 -15.12 -10.10 -16.11
C ASP A 113 -16.42 -9.26 -16.29
N PHE A 114 -16.87 -8.56 -15.23
CA PHE A 114 -18.03 -7.66 -15.23
C PHE A 114 -17.89 -6.45 -14.29
#